data_AF-A0A852X922-F1
#
_entry.id   AF-A0A852X922-F1
#
_cell.length_a   1.000
_cell.length_b   1.000
_cell.length_c   1.000
_cell.angle_alpha   90.00
_cell.angle_beta   90.00
_cell.angle_gamma   90.00
#
_symmetry.space_group_name_H-M   'P 1'
#
loop_
_entity.id
_entity.type
_entity.pdbx_description
1 polymer ?
#
loop_
_entity_poly.entity_id
_entity_poly.type
_entity_poly.pdbx_seq_one_letter_code
_entity_poly.pdbx_strand_id
1 'polypeptide(L)'
;MAAEITRRVALSALGLGSGAALVGCSDEAAEPTQGSSTTFRTGEDTGSGEGSGDGSSSASGSGSDGSSSPQSDGSPSSGTAVTVDSLPSPEEMRDPWAAYAAAWVATQSTTGVPSGVYQDADWYYASQLGEFAFLVRYKDGRAVLIGSSDPSLNDRSADDEQQARAVLTAGRPAWWAGAFEHVPVNTKAGFLCAWDGSSWKQNQRSTARGGVESMELVVTSPRETGEALVMLGTGGEEEYTGSRRSAADAVVDAGPSVTAAELTDLGPQVRHADDGVRAAKAFTDSGTH
;
A
#
# COMPACT_ATOMS: atom_id res chain seq x y z
N MET A 1 -27.63 -28.34 3.42
CA MET A 1 -26.21 -28.75 3.43
C MET A 1 -25.43 -27.59 2.86
N ALA A 2 -24.80 -26.81 3.75
CA ALA A 2 -24.06 -25.61 3.39
C ALA A 2 -22.73 -26.00 2.72
N ALA A 3 -22.40 -25.32 1.63
CA ALA A 3 -21.14 -25.49 0.93
C ALA A 3 -20.06 -24.66 1.63
N GLU A 4 -19.08 -25.35 2.19
CA GLU A 4 -17.88 -24.80 2.78
C GLU A 4 -16.95 -24.34 1.65
N ILE A 5 -16.83 -23.02 1.44
CA ILE A 5 -15.91 -22.44 0.46
C ILE A 5 -14.57 -22.23 1.16
N THR A 6 -13.67 -23.20 1.01
CA THR A 6 -12.26 -23.06 1.38
C THR A 6 -11.59 -22.05 0.44
N ARG A 7 -11.46 -20.78 0.85
CA ARG A 7 -10.62 -19.79 0.17
C ARG A 7 -9.15 -20.11 0.45
N ARG A 8 -8.45 -20.70 -0.53
CA ARG A 8 -6.98 -20.68 -0.56
C ARG A 8 -6.51 -19.32 -1.08
N VAL A 9 -5.86 -18.54 -0.22
CA VAL A 9 -5.25 -17.25 -0.57
C VAL A 9 -3.88 -17.53 -1.21
N ALA A 10 -3.69 -17.07 -2.44
CA ALA A 10 -2.40 -17.08 -3.11
C ALA A 10 -1.68 -15.75 -2.83
N LEU A 11 -0.59 -15.80 -2.04
CA LEU A 11 0.30 -14.65 -1.86
C LEU A 11 1.01 -14.37 -3.19
N SER A 12 0.58 -13.31 -3.88
CA SER A 12 1.37 -12.72 -4.96
C SER A 12 2.18 -11.58 -4.34
N ALA A 13 3.48 -11.78 -4.26
CA ALA A 13 4.44 -10.79 -3.78
C ALA A 13 4.33 -9.50 -4.61
N LEU A 14 3.99 -8.39 -3.95
CA LEU A 14 4.18 -7.06 -4.51
C LEU A 14 5.66 -6.93 -4.88
N GLY A 15 5.94 -6.81 -6.18
CA GLY A 15 7.26 -6.57 -6.74
C GLY A 15 7.78 -5.16 -6.46
N LEU A 16 7.72 -4.72 -5.20
CA LEU A 16 8.47 -3.57 -4.73
C LEU A 16 9.92 -4.04 -4.55
N GLY A 17 10.73 -3.80 -5.58
CA GLY A 17 12.13 -4.17 -5.61
C GLY A 17 12.87 -3.71 -4.37
N SER A 18 13.69 -4.60 -3.81
CA SER A 18 14.66 -4.35 -2.76
C SER A 18 15.42 -3.04 -3.03
N GLY A 19 15.15 -1.99 -2.26
CA GLY A 19 15.78 -0.69 -2.55
C GLY A 19 15.58 0.44 -1.54
N ALA A 20 14.88 0.26 -0.42
CA ALA A 20 14.84 1.25 0.64
C ALA A 20 15.60 0.72 1.86
N ALA A 21 16.92 0.95 1.88
CA ALA A 21 17.71 0.75 3.08
C ALA A 21 17.26 1.77 4.13
N LEU A 22 16.61 1.30 5.19
CA LEU A 22 16.41 2.09 6.40
C LEU A 22 17.80 2.38 6.98
N VAL A 23 18.22 3.65 6.93
CA VAL A 23 19.46 4.13 7.55
C VAL A 23 19.27 4.10 9.05
N GLY A 24 19.71 3.01 9.69
CA GLY A 24 19.90 2.95 11.14
C GLY A 24 21.23 3.60 11.50
N CYS A 25 21.18 4.78 12.12
CA CYS A 25 22.35 5.35 12.80
C CYS A 25 22.58 4.58 14.11
N SER A 26 23.42 3.54 14.05
CA SER A 26 24.01 2.92 15.25
C SER A 26 25.42 3.47 15.43
N ASP A 27 25.59 4.32 16.44
CA ASP A 27 26.87 4.72 16.99
C ASP A 27 27.33 3.62 17.96
N GLU A 28 28.17 2.70 17.49
CA GLU A 28 28.80 1.69 18.36
C GLU A 28 30.29 1.58 18.02
N ALA A 29 31.09 2.02 18.98
CA ALA A 29 32.54 1.94 18.95
C ALA A 29 33.00 0.47 19.12
N ALA A 30 33.80 -0.02 18.17
CA ALA A 30 34.52 -1.28 18.33
C ALA A 30 35.97 -1.15 17.83
N GLU A 31 36.89 -1.59 18.69
CA GLU A 31 38.33 -1.75 18.44
C GLU A 31 38.65 -2.82 17.38
N PRO A 32 39.82 -2.76 16.72
CA PRO A 32 40.14 -3.64 15.60
C PRO A 32 40.71 -4.97 16.08
N THR A 33 40.12 -6.08 15.61
CA THR A 33 40.79 -7.39 15.67
C THR A 33 41.02 -7.92 14.26
N GLN A 34 42.30 -8.20 13.99
CA GLN A 34 42.83 -8.74 12.74
C GLN A 34 42.35 -10.17 12.47
N GLY A 35 42.26 -10.57 11.19
CA GLY A 35 42.05 -11.98 10.86
C GLY A 35 41.86 -12.33 9.39
N SER A 36 42.98 -12.37 8.65
CA SER A 36 43.32 -13.32 7.58
C SER A 36 42.42 -13.53 6.35
N SER A 37 43.01 -13.17 5.21
CA SER A 37 42.71 -13.60 3.85
C SER A 37 42.79 -15.12 3.65
N THR A 38 41.97 -15.67 2.76
CA THR A 38 42.39 -16.77 1.88
C THR A 38 41.70 -16.65 0.52
N THR A 39 42.52 -16.75 -0.52
CA THR A 39 42.19 -16.55 -1.93
C THR A 39 42.07 -17.90 -2.65
N PHE A 40 41.39 -17.88 -3.80
CA PHE A 40 41.46 -18.81 -4.95
C PHE A 40 40.81 -20.20 -4.84
N ARG A 41 39.83 -20.44 -5.73
CA ARG A 41 40.03 -21.41 -6.84
C ARG A 41 39.09 -21.16 -8.03
N THR A 42 39.72 -21.21 -9.19
CA THR A 42 39.24 -21.19 -10.58
C THR A 42 38.51 -22.47 -10.97
N GLY A 43 37.62 -22.36 -11.95
CA GLY A 43 37.01 -23.47 -12.68
C GLY A 43 36.26 -22.95 -13.91
N GLU A 44 36.96 -22.90 -15.04
CA GLU A 44 36.40 -22.85 -16.39
C GLU A 44 35.60 -24.15 -16.67
N ASP A 45 34.45 -24.08 -17.37
CA ASP A 45 34.33 -24.81 -18.63
C ASP A 45 33.14 -24.36 -19.50
N THR A 46 33.33 -24.71 -20.76
CA THR A 46 32.76 -24.35 -22.06
C THR A 46 31.31 -24.78 -22.36
N GLY A 47 30.68 -24.10 -23.33
CA GLY A 47 29.41 -24.54 -23.93
C GLY A 47 28.83 -23.60 -24.99
N SER A 48 29.38 -23.63 -26.20
CA SER A 48 28.85 -22.98 -27.41
C SER A 48 27.58 -23.66 -27.93
N GLY A 49 26.65 -22.88 -28.47
CA GLY A 49 25.47 -23.38 -29.18
C GLY A 49 24.87 -22.32 -30.10
N GLU A 50 25.34 -22.28 -31.34
CA GLU A 50 24.79 -21.51 -32.45
C GLU A 50 23.47 -22.13 -32.96
N GLY A 51 22.53 -21.29 -33.39
CA GLY A 51 21.28 -21.72 -34.00
C GLY A 51 20.61 -20.60 -34.78
N SER A 52 21.07 -20.38 -36.01
CA SER A 52 20.44 -19.53 -37.02
C SER A 52 19.18 -20.18 -37.59
N GLY A 53 18.13 -19.40 -37.80
CA GLY A 53 16.91 -19.81 -38.49
C GLY A 53 16.30 -18.62 -39.24
N ASP A 54 16.65 -18.51 -40.52
CA ASP A 54 16.03 -17.61 -41.48
C ASP A 54 14.64 -18.10 -41.89
N GLY A 55 13.69 -17.17 -42.03
CA GLY A 55 12.35 -17.43 -42.56
C GLY A 55 11.70 -16.16 -43.10
N SER A 56 12.04 -15.81 -44.34
CA SER A 56 11.36 -14.77 -45.11
C SER A 56 10.07 -15.30 -45.73
N SER A 57 8.99 -14.51 -45.68
CA SER A 57 7.92 -14.51 -46.70
C SER A 57 7.13 -13.21 -46.66
N SER A 58 7.11 -12.56 -47.82
CA SER A 58 6.49 -11.31 -48.20
C SER A 58 4.98 -11.42 -48.48
N ALA A 59 4.21 -10.37 -48.19
CA ALA A 59 3.04 -9.99 -48.99
C ALA A 59 2.65 -8.52 -48.77
N SER A 60 2.51 -7.83 -49.89
CA SER A 60 2.11 -6.43 -50.05
C SER A 60 0.63 -6.23 -49.76
N GLY A 61 0.29 -5.07 -49.18
CA GLY A 61 -1.08 -4.60 -49.04
C GLY A 61 -1.12 -3.09 -48.93
N SER A 62 -1.16 -2.40 -50.07
CA SER A 62 -1.46 -0.98 -50.16
C SER A 62 -2.93 -0.75 -49.85
N GLY A 63 -3.21 0.01 -48.78
CA GLY A 63 -4.53 0.50 -48.42
C GLY A 63 -4.39 1.91 -47.87
N SER A 64 -4.54 2.89 -48.75
CA SER A 64 -4.71 4.29 -48.39
C SER A 64 -6.14 4.48 -47.94
N ASP A 65 -6.39 4.94 -46.71
CA ASP A 65 -7.65 5.60 -46.35
C ASP A 65 -7.47 6.48 -45.08
N GLY A 66 -7.70 7.78 -45.29
CA GLY A 66 -8.22 8.77 -44.33
C GLY A 66 -7.76 8.75 -42.88
N SER A 67 -6.59 9.34 -42.58
CA SER A 67 -6.30 9.87 -41.24
C SER A 67 -7.09 11.16 -41.00
N SER A 68 -8.34 11.02 -40.60
CA SER A 68 -9.09 12.07 -39.90
C SER A 68 -8.75 11.96 -38.43
N SER A 69 -7.72 12.68 -37.99
CA SER A 69 -7.48 12.87 -36.55
C SER A 69 -8.68 13.61 -35.97
N PRO A 70 -9.44 13.02 -35.03
CA PRO A 70 -10.42 13.80 -34.29
C PRO A 70 -9.63 14.75 -33.38
N GLN A 71 -9.54 16.02 -33.79
CA GLN A 71 -9.25 17.11 -32.87
C GLN A 71 -10.36 17.12 -31.84
N SER A 72 -10.12 16.41 -30.74
CA SER A 72 -10.95 16.48 -29.56
C SER A 72 -10.66 17.82 -28.90
N ASP A 73 -11.31 18.87 -29.38
CA ASP A 73 -11.45 20.18 -28.71
C ASP A 73 -12.33 20.06 -27.45
N GLY A 74 -12.20 18.93 -26.73
CA GLY A 74 -12.75 18.74 -25.41
C GLY A 74 -11.90 19.55 -24.46
N SER A 75 -12.23 20.84 -24.33
CA SER A 75 -11.85 21.63 -23.16
C SER A 75 -12.02 20.72 -21.93
N PRO A 76 -10.98 20.55 -21.10
CA PRO A 76 -11.05 19.63 -19.97
C PRO A 76 -12.23 20.08 -19.11
N SER A 77 -13.36 19.37 -19.22
CA SER A 77 -14.55 19.74 -18.45
C SER A 77 -14.12 19.69 -17.00
N SER A 78 -14.19 20.84 -16.33
CA SER A 78 -13.80 20.99 -14.93
C SER A 78 -14.49 19.88 -14.14
N GLY A 79 -13.71 18.89 -13.68
CA GLY A 79 -14.26 17.75 -12.95
C GLY A 79 -14.92 18.28 -11.68
N THR A 80 -16.18 17.94 -11.45
CA THR A 80 -16.87 18.31 -10.20
C THR A 80 -16.31 17.48 -9.05
N ALA A 81 -16.01 18.11 -7.92
CA ALA A 81 -15.71 17.37 -6.70
C ALA A 81 -16.99 16.88 -6.04
N VAL A 82 -16.96 15.64 -5.58
CA VAL A 82 -18.05 14.98 -4.86
C VAL A 82 -17.58 14.69 -3.44
N THR A 83 -18.47 14.86 -2.46
CA THR A 83 -18.18 14.50 -1.06
C THR A 83 -18.13 12.97 -0.91
N VAL A 84 -17.21 12.48 -0.09
CA VAL A 84 -17.09 11.06 0.27
C VAL A 84 -17.44 10.91 1.75
N ASP A 85 -18.70 10.56 2.04
CA ASP A 85 -19.19 10.47 3.43
C ASP A 85 -18.85 9.14 4.11
N SER A 86 -18.36 8.15 3.34
CA SER A 86 -18.03 6.81 3.84
C SER A 86 -16.66 6.72 4.53
N LEU A 87 -15.81 7.74 4.41
CA LEU A 87 -14.47 7.74 4.97
C LEU A 87 -14.45 8.44 6.35
N PRO A 88 -13.87 7.81 7.38
CA PRO A 88 -13.58 8.50 8.65
C PRO A 88 -12.58 9.64 8.44
N SER A 89 -12.54 10.62 9.34
CA SER A 89 -11.50 11.65 9.30
C SER A 89 -10.09 11.05 9.44
N PRO A 90 -9.03 11.74 9.00
CA PRO A 90 -7.65 11.28 9.20
C PRO A 90 -7.31 10.95 10.67
N GLU A 91 -7.89 11.67 11.63
CA GLU A 91 -7.68 11.41 13.06
C GLU A 91 -8.39 10.12 13.51
N GLU A 92 -9.62 9.89 13.04
CA GLU A 92 -10.37 8.66 13.33
C GLU A 92 -9.74 7.42 12.66
N MET A 93 -9.01 7.59 11.55
CA MET A 93 -8.25 6.51 10.92
C MET A 93 -7.01 6.10 11.74
N ARG A 94 -6.47 7.00 12.58
CA ARG A 94 -5.17 6.80 13.23
C ARG A 94 -5.10 5.49 13.99
N ASP A 95 -6.03 5.30 14.93
CA ASP A 95 -5.93 4.23 15.91
C ASP A 95 -6.19 2.85 15.26
N PRO A 96 -7.22 2.67 14.39
CA PRO A 96 -7.39 1.46 13.61
C PRO A 96 -6.21 1.11 12.70
N TRP A 97 -5.61 2.10 12.03
CA TRP A 97 -4.47 1.86 11.14
C TRP A 97 -3.21 1.49 11.93
N ALA A 98 -2.98 2.16 13.07
CA ALA A 98 -1.87 1.84 13.97
C ALA A 98 -1.99 0.42 14.52
N ALA A 99 -3.19 0.02 14.97
CA ALA A 99 -3.49 -1.32 15.46
C ALA A 99 -3.27 -2.38 14.37
N TYR A 100 -3.77 -2.14 13.15
CA TYR A 100 -3.58 -3.04 12.02
C TYR A 100 -2.11 -3.20 11.64
N ALA A 101 -1.37 -2.09 11.51
CA ALA A 101 0.06 -2.10 11.24
C ALA A 101 0.83 -2.87 12.31
N ALA A 102 0.48 -2.68 13.58
CA ALA A 102 1.09 -3.38 14.71
C ALA A 102 0.91 -4.90 14.61
N ALA A 103 -0.32 -5.38 14.45
CA ALA A 103 -0.61 -6.81 14.35
C ALA A 103 0.00 -7.43 13.10
N TRP A 104 -0.04 -6.71 11.97
CA TRP A 104 0.57 -7.16 10.73
C TRP A 104 2.07 -7.38 10.90
N VAL A 105 2.80 -6.37 11.37
CA VAL A 105 4.26 -6.47 11.59
C VAL A 105 4.57 -7.55 12.62
N ALA A 106 3.79 -7.63 13.70
CA ALA A 106 4.01 -8.58 14.76
C ALA A 106 3.83 -10.05 14.33
N THR A 107 3.08 -10.30 13.24
CA THR A 107 2.83 -11.65 12.71
C THR A 107 3.73 -12.03 11.53
N GLN A 108 4.44 -11.07 10.92
CA GLN A 108 5.29 -11.32 9.75
C GLN A 108 6.72 -11.72 10.11
N SER A 109 7.25 -12.72 9.39
CA SER A 109 8.66 -13.12 9.41
C SER A 109 9.52 -12.14 8.55
N THR A 110 9.61 -10.89 8.97
CA THR A 110 10.73 -9.95 8.69
C THR A 110 11.24 -9.71 7.25
N THR A 111 10.44 -9.76 6.17
CA THR A 111 10.97 -9.35 4.82
C THR A 111 10.01 -8.59 3.89
N GLY A 112 8.73 -8.39 4.23
CA GLY A 112 7.81 -7.58 3.42
C GLY A 112 7.82 -6.11 3.83
N VAL A 113 7.51 -5.19 2.90
CA VAL A 113 7.18 -3.79 3.24
C VAL A 113 5.85 -3.81 4.01
N PRO A 114 5.84 -3.56 5.33
CA PRO A 114 4.62 -3.68 6.11
C PRO A 114 3.71 -2.47 5.87
N SER A 115 2.41 -2.63 6.15
CA SER A 115 1.57 -1.48 6.52
C SER A 115 2.23 -0.76 7.69
N GLY A 116 2.38 0.57 7.60
CA GLY A 116 3.20 1.35 8.52
C GLY A 116 3.34 2.81 8.11
N VAL A 117 4.35 3.50 8.65
CA VAL A 117 4.70 4.86 8.22
C VAL A 117 5.62 4.80 7.00
N TYR A 118 5.17 5.47 5.95
CA TYR A 118 5.98 5.83 4.80
C TYR A 118 6.71 7.15 5.09
N GLN A 119 7.77 7.44 4.34
CA GLN A 119 8.67 8.60 4.54
C GLN A 119 7.97 9.87 5.05
N ASP A 120 8.66 10.62 5.92
CA ASP A 120 8.17 11.90 6.47
C ASP A 120 6.83 11.84 7.21
N ALA A 121 6.57 10.74 7.93
CA ALA A 121 5.37 10.53 8.76
C ALA A 121 4.06 10.34 7.97
N ASP A 122 4.09 10.10 6.67
CA ASP A 122 2.88 9.72 5.95
C ASP A 122 2.47 8.29 6.27
N TRP A 123 1.17 8.00 6.25
CA TRP A 123 0.70 6.66 6.62
C TRP A 123 0.50 5.80 5.38
N TYR A 124 0.87 4.54 5.48
CA TYR A 124 0.71 3.55 4.43
C TYR A 124 -0.07 2.35 4.95
N TYR A 125 -1.15 2.04 4.26
CA TYR A 125 -1.95 0.85 4.44
C TYR A 125 -1.79 -0.06 3.24
N ALA A 126 -1.64 -1.35 3.50
CA ALA A 126 -1.73 -2.42 2.52
C ALA A 126 -2.52 -3.61 3.11
N SER A 127 -3.40 -4.20 2.32
CA SER A 127 -4.11 -5.43 2.67
C SER A 127 -3.41 -6.67 2.09
N GLN A 128 -3.74 -7.87 2.59
CA GLN A 128 -3.25 -9.14 2.01
C GLN A 128 -3.68 -9.34 0.55
N LEU A 129 -4.72 -8.63 0.11
CA LEU A 129 -5.29 -8.74 -1.22
C LEU A 129 -4.60 -7.81 -2.24
N GLY A 130 -3.58 -7.07 -1.81
CA GLY A 130 -2.82 -6.15 -2.67
C GLY A 130 -3.47 -4.77 -2.84
N GLU A 131 -4.55 -4.50 -2.10
CA GLU A 131 -5.09 -3.15 -1.99
C GLU A 131 -4.15 -2.30 -1.14
N PHE A 132 -4.04 -1.02 -1.45
CA PHE A 132 -3.20 -0.12 -0.69
C PHE A 132 -3.74 1.30 -0.67
N ALA A 133 -3.32 2.07 0.33
CA ALA A 133 -3.53 3.51 0.39
C ALA A 133 -2.38 4.21 1.12
N PHE A 134 -1.97 5.35 0.58
CA PHE A 134 -1.08 6.33 1.21
C PHE A 134 -1.92 7.50 1.70
N LEU A 135 -1.74 7.90 2.95
CA LEU A 135 -2.32 9.11 3.52
C LEU A 135 -1.22 10.15 3.69
N VAL A 136 -1.16 11.08 2.75
CA VAL A 136 -0.27 12.26 2.78
C VAL A 136 -0.89 13.31 3.67
N ARG A 137 -0.22 13.70 4.76
CA ARG A 137 -0.80 14.61 5.78
C ARG A 137 -0.08 15.95 5.81
N TYR A 138 -0.86 17.03 5.75
CA TYR A 138 -0.35 18.41 5.77
C TYR A 138 -0.44 19.01 7.18
N LYS A 139 0.46 19.95 7.49
CA LYS A 139 0.56 20.65 8.78
C LYS A 139 -0.68 21.45 9.16
N ASP A 140 -1.45 21.90 8.17
CA ASP A 140 -2.68 22.66 8.38
C ASP A 140 -3.92 21.78 8.56
N GLY A 141 -3.74 20.47 8.72
CA GLY A 141 -4.81 19.51 8.95
C GLY A 141 -5.49 19.00 7.68
N ARG A 142 -5.07 19.44 6.49
CA ARG A 142 -5.47 18.81 5.23
C ARG A 142 -4.77 17.44 5.07
N ALA A 143 -5.36 16.57 4.27
CA ALA A 143 -4.73 15.31 3.91
C ALA A 143 -5.15 14.85 2.51
N VAL A 144 -4.37 13.98 1.87
CA VAL A 144 -4.74 13.30 0.62
C VAL A 144 -4.52 11.80 0.79
N LEU A 145 -5.57 11.03 0.52
CA LEU A 145 -5.55 9.58 0.46
C LEU A 145 -5.42 9.15 -1.01
N ILE A 146 -4.33 8.45 -1.33
CA ILE A 146 -4.00 7.96 -2.68
C ILE A 146 -3.86 6.44 -2.62
N GLY A 147 -4.61 5.71 -3.43
CA GLY A 147 -4.56 4.26 -3.36
C GLY A 147 -5.15 3.53 -4.55
N SER A 148 -5.26 2.23 -4.42
CA SER A 148 -5.97 1.36 -5.35
C SER A 148 -6.47 0.11 -4.63
N SER A 149 -7.68 -0.34 -4.97
CA SER A 149 -8.13 -1.73 -4.71
C SER A 149 -8.06 -2.63 -5.95
N ASP A 150 -7.61 -2.10 -7.08
CA ASP A 150 -7.51 -2.85 -8.33
C ASP A 150 -6.05 -3.28 -8.58
N PRO A 151 -5.71 -4.57 -8.37
CA PRO A 151 -4.37 -5.07 -8.61
C PRO A 151 -3.99 -5.10 -10.09
N SER A 152 -4.96 -5.01 -11.01
CA SER A 152 -4.67 -4.97 -12.46
C SER A 152 -3.98 -3.68 -12.89
N LEU A 153 -3.97 -2.65 -12.03
CA LEU A 153 -3.23 -1.41 -12.30
C LEU A 153 -1.71 -1.60 -12.31
N ASN A 154 -1.19 -2.71 -11.77
CA ASN A 154 0.24 -3.00 -11.78
C ASN A 154 0.82 -3.09 -13.19
N ASP A 155 0.00 -3.48 -14.18
CA ASP A 155 0.41 -3.58 -15.58
C ASP A 155 0.25 -2.25 -16.35
N ARG A 156 -0.22 -1.18 -15.68
CA ARG A 156 -0.42 0.14 -16.30
C ARG A 156 0.92 0.78 -16.66
N SER A 157 1.05 1.23 -17.91
CA SER A 157 2.25 1.92 -18.39
C SER A 157 2.53 3.22 -17.62
N ALA A 158 3.72 3.81 -17.80
CA ALA A 158 4.06 5.11 -17.18
C ALA A 158 3.21 6.25 -17.75
N ASP A 159 2.98 6.26 -19.07
CA ASP A 159 2.19 7.28 -19.75
C ASP A 159 0.71 7.20 -19.35
N ASP A 160 0.15 5.99 -19.29
CA ASP A 160 -1.23 5.78 -18.83
C ASP A 160 -1.40 6.19 -17.35
N GLU A 161 -0.39 5.93 -16.51
CA GLU A 161 -0.41 6.38 -15.11
C GLU A 161 -0.36 7.91 -15.02
N GLN A 162 0.49 8.56 -15.80
CA GLN A 162 0.54 10.02 -15.83
C GLN A 162 -0.81 10.61 -16.28
N GLN A 163 -1.45 10.02 -17.29
CA GLN A 163 -2.78 10.43 -17.73
C GLN A 163 -3.83 10.19 -16.64
N ALA A 164 -3.80 9.04 -15.96
CA ALA A 164 -4.72 8.73 -14.86
C ALA A 164 -4.59 9.74 -13.71
N ARG A 165 -3.36 10.08 -13.28
CA ARG A 165 -3.11 11.10 -12.26
C ARG A 165 -3.64 12.47 -12.68
N ALA A 166 -3.41 12.87 -13.93
CA ALA A 166 -3.94 14.12 -14.47
C ALA A 166 -5.48 14.16 -14.45
N VAL A 167 -6.14 13.03 -14.72
CA VAL A 167 -7.60 12.90 -14.63
C VAL A 167 -8.07 13.03 -13.17
N LEU A 168 -7.41 12.36 -12.22
CA LEU A 168 -7.74 12.42 -10.79
C LEU A 168 -7.65 13.86 -10.25
N THR A 169 -6.69 14.65 -10.72
CA THR A 169 -6.47 16.03 -10.22
C THR A 169 -7.08 17.12 -11.10
N ALA A 170 -7.76 16.77 -12.20
CA ALA A 170 -8.30 17.76 -13.15
C ALA A 170 -9.29 18.74 -12.49
N GLY A 171 -8.99 20.04 -12.60
CA GLY A 171 -9.83 21.12 -12.05
C GLY A 171 -9.84 21.17 -10.52
N ARG A 172 -8.90 20.51 -9.84
CA ARG A 172 -8.75 20.49 -8.39
C ARG A 172 -7.68 21.47 -7.92
N PRO A 173 -7.67 21.87 -6.64
CA PRO A 173 -6.59 22.66 -6.07
C PRO A 173 -5.22 22.01 -6.27
N ALA A 174 -4.17 22.81 -6.48
CA ALA A 174 -2.82 22.32 -6.78
C ALA A 174 -2.27 21.34 -5.75
N TRP A 175 -2.63 21.50 -4.47
CA TRP A 175 -2.18 20.62 -3.38
C TRP A 175 -2.68 19.17 -3.51
N TRP A 176 -3.74 18.91 -4.29
CA TRP A 176 -4.15 17.51 -4.58
C TRP A 176 -3.09 16.83 -5.45
N ALA A 177 -2.60 17.53 -6.47
CA ALA A 177 -1.57 17.01 -7.35
C ALA A 177 -0.20 16.94 -6.65
N GLY A 178 0.11 17.92 -5.79
CA GLY A 178 1.35 17.93 -5.00
C GLY A 178 1.51 16.69 -4.12
N ALA A 179 0.42 16.08 -3.65
CA ALA A 179 0.47 14.84 -2.89
C ALA A 179 1.18 13.68 -3.63
N PHE A 180 1.16 13.66 -4.97
CA PHE A 180 1.88 12.64 -5.74
C PHE A 180 3.41 12.77 -5.68
N GLU A 181 3.94 13.90 -5.23
CA GLU A 181 5.38 14.10 -5.01
C GLU A 181 5.89 13.36 -3.77
N HIS A 182 4.97 12.99 -2.87
CA HIS A 182 5.26 12.32 -1.59
C HIS A 182 5.02 10.81 -1.61
N VAL A 183 4.50 10.27 -2.70
CA VAL A 183 4.31 8.81 -2.88
C VAL A 183 5.33 8.26 -3.88
N PRO A 184 5.67 6.95 -3.84
CA PRO A 184 6.57 6.36 -4.81
C PRO A 184 6.16 6.68 -6.26
N VAL A 185 7.14 7.01 -7.11
CA VAL A 185 6.87 7.36 -8.52
C VAL A 185 6.19 6.23 -9.31
N ASN A 186 6.41 4.98 -8.90
CA ASN A 186 5.82 3.79 -9.49
C ASN A 186 4.43 3.43 -8.92
N THR A 187 3.92 4.15 -7.92
CA THR A 187 2.58 3.94 -7.36
C THR A 187 1.52 4.11 -8.44
N LYS A 188 0.66 3.11 -8.63
CA LYS A 188 -0.41 3.13 -9.63
C LYS A 188 -1.74 3.47 -8.95
N ALA A 189 -2.16 4.73 -9.06
CA ALA A 189 -3.33 5.20 -8.34
C ALA A 189 -4.64 4.85 -9.07
N GLY A 190 -5.55 4.18 -8.37
CA GLY A 190 -6.94 3.98 -8.78
C GLY A 190 -7.85 5.11 -8.32
N PHE A 191 -7.53 5.74 -7.18
CA PHE A 191 -8.30 6.86 -6.64
C PHE A 191 -7.43 7.91 -5.95
N LEU A 192 -8.05 9.08 -5.75
CA LEU A 192 -7.55 10.15 -4.90
C LEU A 192 -8.73 10.80 -4.16
N CYS A 193 -8.64 10.83 -2.83
CA CYS A 193 -9.56 11.56 -1.97
C CYS A 193 -8.77 12.59 -1.17
N ALA A 194 -9.32 13.78 -0.99
CA ALA A 194 -8.66 14.86 -0.28
C ALA A 194 -9.53 15.38 0.86
N TRP A 195 -8.96 15.43 2.05
CA TRP A 195 -9.54 15.98 3.26
C TRP A 195 -9.20 17.46 3.34
N ASP A 196 -10.23 18.31 3.38
CA ASP A 196 -10.07 19.77 3.45
C ASP A 196 -9.95 20.32 4.88
N GLY A 197 -9.86 19.45 5.89
CA GLY A 197 -9.95 19.79 7.31
C GLY A 197 -11.31 19.45 7.92
N SER A 198 -12.33 19.20 7.10
CA SER A 198 -13.71 18.95 7.57
C SER A 198 -14.44 17.84 6.82
N SER A 199 -14.14 17.62 5.54
CA SER A 199 -14.78 16.59 4.74
C SER A 199 -13.85 16.02 3.67
N TRP A 200 -14.08 14.76 3.31
CA TRP A 200 -13.42 14.15 2.17
C TRP A 200 -14.10 14.57 0.87
N LYS A 201 -13.28 14.93 -0.11
CA LYS A 201 -13.69 15.23 -1.48
C LYS A 201 -12.94 14.33 -2.44
N GLN A 202 -13.60 13.85 -3.48
CA GLN A 202 -12.96 13.15 -4.59
C GLN A 202 -13.38 13.76 -5.92
N ASN A 203 -12.58 13.55 -6.95
CA ASN A 203 -12.99 13.88 -8.30
C ASN A 203 -14.06 12.89 -8.75
N GLN A 204 -15.16 13.36 -9.33
CA GLN A 204 -16.21 12.47 -9.87
C GLN A 204 -15.68 11.47 -10.90
N ARG A 205 -14.54 11.78 -11.54
CA ARG A 205 -13.88 10.91 -12.52
C ARG A 205 -12.99 9.83 -11.90
N SER A 206 -12.86 9.75 -10.57
CA SER A 206 -12.28 8.58 -9.91
C SER A 206 -13.03 7.33 -10.40
N THR A 207 -12.29 6.33 -10.86
CA THR A 207 -12.90 5.19 -11.55
C THR A 207 -13.76 4.38 -10.59
N ALA A 208 -14.98 3.99 -11.01
CA ALA A 208 -15.83 3.09 -10.25
C ALA A 208 -15.15 1.73 -9.97
N ARG A 209 -14.16 1.35 -10.79
CA ARG A 209 -13.24 0.23 -10.55
C ARG A 209 -11.98 0.75 -9.89
N GLY A 210 -11.68 0.30 -8.67
CA GLY A 210 -10.52 0.76 -7.90
C GLY A 210 -10.76 2.07 -7.12
N GLY A 211 -12.02 2.52 -7.01
CA GLY A 211 -12.40 3.66 -6.18
C GLY A 211 -12.32 3.35 -4.69
N VAL A 212 -12.29 4.38 -3.84
CA VAL A 212 -12.16 4.20 -2.39
C VAL A 212 -13.31 3.39 -1.78
N GLU A 213 -14.52 3.48 -2.34
CA GLU A 213 -15.69 2.68 -1.93
C GLU A 213 -15.54 1.19 -2.24
N SER A 214 -14.63 0.84 -3.15
CA SER A 214 -14.31 -0.54 -3.50
C SER A 214 -13.11 -1.08 -2.71
N MET A 215 -12.51 -0.28 -1.81
CA MET A 215 -11.49 -0.80 -0.93
C MET A 215 -12.15 -1.51 0.24
N GLU A 216 -11.67 -2.72 0.52
CA GLU A 216 -11.79 -3.29 1.85
C GLU A 216 -10.71 -2.62 2.72
N LEU A 217 -10.86 -1.31 2.96
CA LEU A 217 -10.14 -0.65 4.04
C LEU A 217 -10.65 -1.30 5.30
N VAL A 218 -9.94 -2.30 5.82
CA VAL A 218 -10.33 -3.11 6.99
C VAL A 218 -10.40 -2.29 8.30
N VAL A 219 -10.47 -0.98 8.16
CA VAL A 219 -10.22 0.07 9.14
C VAL A 219 -11.26 1.19 9.02
N THR A 220 -12.32 1.00 8.21
CA THR A 220 -13.48 1.91 8.21
C THR A 220 -14.35 1.75 9.45
N SER A 221 -14.22 0.63 10.19
CA SER A 221 -14.84 0.47 11.50
C SER A 221 -13.93 -0.29 12.50
N PRO A 222 -14.07 -0.02 13.82
CA PRO A 222 -13.36 -0.76 14.85
C PRO A 222 -13.61 -2.27 14.80
N ARG A 223 -14.83 -2.68 14.43
CA ARG A 223 -15.21 -4.09 14.33
C ARG A 223 -14.46 -4.80 13.21
N GLU A 224 -14.46 -4.25 12.00
CA GLU A 224 -13.75 -4.83 10.86
C GLU A 224 -12.24 -4.91 11.16
N THR A 225 -11.71 -3.88 11.83
CA THR A 225 -10.32 -3.88 12.28
C THR A 225 -10.08 -5.06 13.21
N GLY A 226 -10.89 -5.20 14.26
CA GLY A 226 -10.78 -6.28 15.23
C GLY A 226 -10.91 -7.68 14.59
N GLU A 227 -11.82 -7.86 13.63
CA GLU A 227 -11.96 -9.10 12.86
C GLU A 227 -10.65 -9.45 12.11
N ALA A 228 -9.99 -8.47 11.49
CA ALA A 228 -8.69 -8.71 10.87
C ALA A 228 -7.55 -8.93 11.86
N LEU A 229 -7.53 -8.25 13.01
CA LEU A 229 -6.50 -8.51 14.02
C LEU A 229 -6.58 -9.94 14.54
N VAL A 230 -7.78 -10.48 14.75
CA VAL A 230 -7.97 -11.89 15.15
C VAL A 230 -7.52 -12.82 14.03
N MET A 231 -7.90 -12.53 12.78
CA MET A 231 -7.44 -13.32 11.63
C MET A 231 -5.91 -13.35 11.54
N LEU A 232 -5.23 -12.21 11.71
CA LEU A 232 -3.77 -12.12 11.70
C LEU A 232 -3.14 -12.88 12.88
N GLY A 233 -3.59 -12.61 14.11
CA GLY A 233 -3.02 -13.16 15.33
C GLY A 233 -3.20 -14.67 15.49
N THR A 234 -4.25 -15.23 14.88
CA THR A 234 -4.55 -16.67 14.96
C THR A 234 -4.27 -17.43 13.67
N GLY A 235 -3.94 -16.73 12.57
CA GLY A 235 -3.79 -17.36 11.25
C GLY A 235 -5.13 -17.81 10.65
N GLY A 236 -6.24 -17.20 11.08
CA GLY A 236 -7.60 -17.53 10.66
C GLY A 236 -8.21 -18.76 11.34
N GLU A 237 -7.59 -19.26 12.41
CA GLU A 237 -8.07 -20.44 13.14
C GLU A 237 -9.20 -20.13 14.14
N GLU A 238 -9.37 -18.87 14.53
CA GLU A 238 -10.38 -18.45 15.49
C GLU A 238 -11.23 -17.28 14.96
N GLU A 239 -12.45 -17.16 15.50
CA GLU A 239 -13.39 -16.09 15.16
C GLU A 239 -13.27 -14.90 16.12
N TYR A 240 -13.72 -13.72 15.67
CA TYR A 240 -13.80 -12.50 16.49
C TYR A 240 -14.91 -12.59 17.54
N THR A 241 -14.66 -13.37 18.60
CA THR A 241 -15.58 -13.61 19.72
C THR A 241 -14.82 -13.80 21.04
N GLY A 242 -15.54 -13.79 22.17
CA GLY A 242 -14.97 -14.13 23.48
C GLY A 242 -13.69 -13.38 23.83
N SER A 243 -12.66 -14.10 24.27
CA SER A 243 -11.35 -13.53 24.62
C SER A 243 -10.61 -12.93 23.42
N ARG A 244 -10.79 -13.48 22.21
CA ARG A 244 -10.16 -12.93 20.99
C ARG A 244 -10.71 -11.58 20.63
N ARG A 245 -12.02 -11.41 20.72
CA ARG A 245 -12.65 -10.10 20.58
C ARG A 245 -12.11 -9.11 21.61
N SER A 246 -12.06 -9.49 22.89
CA SER A 246 -11.53 -8.62 23.94
C SER A 246 -10.07 -8.20 23.68
N ALA A 247 -9.22 -9.12 23.24
CA ALA A 247 -7.82 -8.83 22.91
C ALA A 247 -7.72 -7.89 21.69
N ALA A 248 -8.48 -8.16 20.63
CA ALA A 248 -8.49 -7.31 19.44
C ALA A 248 -9.04 -5.91 19.73
N ASP A 249 -10.14 -5.80 20.50
CA ASP A 249 -10.72 -4.52 20.91
C ASP A 249 -9.71 -3.70 21.74
N ALA A 250 -8.97 -4.35 22.65
CA ALA A 250 -7.92 -3.68 23.42
C ALA A 250 -6.79 -3.14 22.53
N VAL A 251 -6.37 -3.89 21.50
CA VAL A 251 -5.35 -3.44 20.54
C VAL A 251 -5.86 -2.27 19.68
N VAL A 252 -7.12 -2.31 19.23
CA VAL A 252 -7.74 -1.21 18.47
C VAL A 252 -7.85 0.05 19.33
N ASP A 253 -8.35 -0.08 20.57
CA ASP A 253 -8.51 1.04 21.50
C ASP A 253 -7.16 1.65 21.92
N ALA A 254 -6.12 0.83 22.04
CA ALA A 254 -4.78 1.32 22.36
C ALA A 254 -4.12 2.05 21.17
N GLY A 255 -4.42 1.65 19.94
CA GLY A 255 -3.92 2.28 18.71
C GLY A 255 -2.40 2.44 18.73
N PRO A 256 -1.85 3.67 18.58
CA PRO A 256 -0.41 3.91 18.63
C PRO A 256 0.27 3.60 19.98
N SER A 257 -0.51 3.43 21.05
CA SER A 257 -0.02 3.16 22.40
C SER A 257 -0.02 1.67 22.77
N VAL A 258 -0.36 0.79 21.83
CA VAL A 258 -0.40 -0.66 22.06
C VAL A 258 0.92 -1.20 22.62
N THR A 259 0.80 -2.17 23.53
CA THR A 259 1.91 -2.86 24.17
C THR A 259 2.20 -4.21 23.54
N ALA A 260 3.41 -4.74 23.77
CA ALA A 260 3.79 -6.07 23.28
C ALA A 260 2.94 -7.19 23.91
N ALA A 261 2.48 -6.99 25.15
CA ALA A 261 1.58 -7.93 25.83
C ALA A 261 0.21 -7.99 25.14
N GLU A 262 -0.42 -6.84 24.89
CA GLU A 262 -1.69 -6.75 24.18
C GLU A 262 -1.61 -7.36 22.77
N LEU A 263 -0.51 -7.13 22.05
CA LEU A 263 -0.28 -7.79 20.76
C LEU A 263 -0.13 -9.31 20.91
N THR A 264 0.62 -9.80 21.89
CA THR A 264 0.79 -11.24 22.12
C THR A 264 -0.54 -11.93 22.44
N ASP A 265 -1.45 -11.25 23.11
CA ASP A 265 -2.79 -11.75 23.43
C ASP A 265 -3.68 -11.95 22.19
N LEU A 266 -3.35 -11.33 21.04
CA LEU A 266 -4.06 -11.58 19.77
C LEU A 266 -3.94 -13.04 19.31
N GLY A 267 -2.83 -13.72 19.59
CA GLY A 267 -2.71 -15.15 19.32
C GLY A 267 -1.31 -15.64 18.95
N PRO A 268 -1.18 -16.95 18.72
CA PRO A 268 0.10 -17.63 18.57
C PRO A 268 0.87 -17.24 17.29
N GLN A 269 0.23 -16.57 16.32
CA GLN A 269 0.96 -16.07 15.14
C GLN A 269 1.73 -14.78 15.43
N VAL A 270 1.49 -14.13 16.57
CA VAL A 270 2.28 -12.97 17.00
C VAL A 270 3.64 -13.45 17.50
N ARG A 271 4.68 -13.20 16.70
CA ARG A 271 6.07 -13.64 16.94
C ARG A 271 7.02 -12.47 17.19
N HIS A 272 6.63 -11.27 16.77
CA HIS A 272 7.45 -10.06 16.76
C HIS A 272 6.72 -8.87 17.40
N ALA A 273 6.16 -9.07 18.59
CA ALA A 273 5.31 -8.07 19.24
C ALA A 273 5.99 -6.70 19.40
N ASP A 274 7.28 -6.66 19.76
CA ASP A 274 8.04 -5.39 19.89
C ASP A 274 8.17 -4.63 18.56
N ASP A 275 8.28 -5.35 17.43
CA ASP A 275 8.31 -4.74 16.11
C ASP A 275 6.94 -4.15 15.75
N GLY A 276 5.86 -4.84 16.13
CA GLY A 276 4.50 -4.33 16.03
C GLY A 276 4.29 -3.05 16.84
N VAL A 277 4.77 -2.99 18.08
CA VAL A 277 4.72 -1.77 18.90
C VAL A 277 5.46 -0.61 18.22
N ARG A 278 6.63 -0.86 17.64
CA ARG A 278 7.37 0.18 16.88
C ARG A 278 6.58 0.67 15.67
N ALA A 279 5.92 -0.23 14.95
CA ALA A 279 5.08 0.13 13.82
C ALA A 279 3.87 0.98 14.23
N ALA A 280 3.19 0.62 15.33
CA ALA A 280 2.06 1.38 15.87
C ALA A 280 2.45 2.82 16.24
N LYS A 281 3.60 2.98 16.93
CA LYS A 281 4.08 4.28 17.42
C LYS A 281 4.33 5.29 16.30
N ALA A 282 4.65 4.82 15.11
CA ALA A 282 4.90 5.70 13.98
C ALA A 282 3.65 6.52 13.59
N PHE A 283 2.46 6.06 13.96
CA PHE A 283 1.20 6.81 13.76
C PHE A 283 1.00 7.97 14.74
N THR A 284 1.89 8.19 15.71
CA THR A 284 1.82 9.35 16.63
C THR A 284 2.31 10.65 16.02
N ASP A 285 3.09 10.58 14.94
CA ASP A 285 3.68 11.76 14.33
C ASP A 285 2.61 12.64 13.67
N SER A 286 2.80 13.95 13.68
CA SER A 286 1.96 14.89 12.93
C SER A 286 2.32 14.86 11.44
N GLY A 287 1.36 15.18 10.58
CA GLY A 287 1.64 15.43 9.16
C GLY A 287 2.70 16.51 8.96
N THR A 288 3.57 16.34 7.96
CA THR A 288 4.79 17.13 7.81
C THR A 288 4.75 18.11 6.63
N HIS A 289 3.80 17.93 5.71
CA HIS A 289 3.75 18.64 4.42
C HIS A 289 3.00 19.97 4.46
#